data_AF-A0A6P9AR69-F1
#
_entry.id   AF-A0A6P9AR69-F1
#
_cell.length_a   1.000
_cell.length_b   1.000
_cell.length_c   1.000
_cell.angle_alpha   90.00
_cell.angle_beta   90.00
_cell.angle_gamma   90.00
#
_symmetry.space_group_name_H-M   'P 1'
#
loop_
_entity.id
_entity.type
_entity.pdbx_description
1 polymer ?
#
loop_
_entity_poly.entity_id
_entity_poly.type
_entity_poly.pdbx_seq_one_letter_code
_entity_poly.pdbx_strand_id
1 'polypeptide(L)'
;MRENVNLIGSPDVLLYNFFPMLGFLLGARKTIMKNKKELHDFIRTTFIEYLQDLDENDQRNFIESFLVRQRQENMKMTHDGYFRNENLIGLVDDLFAAGTDTTSNTLRWAILLMMKHPEIQSKHFHNIGLQ
;
A
#
# COMPACT_ATOMS: atom_id res chain seq x y z
N MET A 1 0.95 5.34 7.42
CA MET A 1 1.21 3.88 7.43
C MET A 1 1.81 3.38 8.74
N ARG A 2 2.99 3.85 9.16
CA ARG A 2 3.63 3.42 10.42
C ARG A 2 2.72 3.48 11.68
N GLU A 3 1.94 4.54 11.85
CA GLU A 3 0.98 4.64 12.96
C GLU A 3 -0.07 3.52 12.90
N ASN A 4 -0.63 3.25 11.72
CA ASN A 4 -1.59 2.16 11.53
C ASN A 4 -0.97 0.79 11.82
N VAL A 5 0.26 0.52 11.36
CA VAL A 5 0.93 -0.76 11.63
C VAL A 5 1.18 -0.97 13.12
N ASN A 6 1.63 0.08 13.83
CA ASN A 6 1.78 0.03 15.29
C ASN A 6 0.44 -0.21 16.00
N LEU A 7 -0.63 0.46 15.55
CA LEU A 7 -1.97 0.31 16.12
C LEU A 7 -2.57 -1.07 15.83
N ILE A 8 -2.34 -1.65 14.65
CA ILE A 8 -2.78 -3.02 14.30
C ILE A 8 -2.14 -4.05 15.24
N GLY A 9 -0.87 -3.86 15.60
CA GLY A 9 -0.17 -4.68 16.58
C GLY A 9 -0.47 -4.35 18.04
N SER A 10 -1.34 -3.38 18.33
CA SER A 10 -1.60 -2.93 19.69
C SER A 10 -2.46 -3.94 20.48
N PRO A 11 -2.31 -4.00 21.82
CA PRO A 11 -3.16 -4.83 22.68
C PRO A 11 -4.66 -4.59 22.45
N ASP A 12 -5.06 -3.35 22.20
CA ASP A 12 -6.44 -2.97 21.89
C ASP A 12 -6.99 -3.73 20.68
N VAL A 13 -6.24 -3.75 19.56
CA VAL A 13 -6.67 -4.44 18.33
C VAL A 13 -6.58 -5.96 18.48
N LEU A 14 -5.59 -6.47 19.21
CA LEU A 14 -5.52 -7.90 19.51
C LEU A 14 -6.70 -8.36 20.36
N LEU A 15 -7.10 -7.59 21.38
CA LEU A 15 -8.27 -7.88 22.21
C LEU A 15 -9.57 -7.86 21.39
N TYR A 16 -9.70 -6.96 20.41
CA TYR A 16 -10.83 -6.98 19.47
C TYR A 16 -10.89 -8.29 18.67
N ASN A 17 -9.74 -8.74 18.14
CA ASN A 17 -9.68 -9.96 17.33
C ASN A 17 -10.12 -11.20 18.12
N PHE A 18 -9.81 -11.27 19.42
CA PHE A 18 -10.26 -12.36 20.30
C PHE A 18 -11.68 -12.17 20.84
N PHE A 19 -12.08 -10.93 21.12
CA PHE A 19 -13.36 -10.59 21.74
C PHE A 19 -14.06 -9.43 21.02
N PRO A 20 -14.70 -9.67 19.86
CA PRO A 20 -15.28 -8.61 19.02
C PRO A 20 -16.34 -7.75 19.73
N MET A 21 -17.04 -8.29 20.74
CA MET A 21 -18.04 -7.57 21.54
C MET A 21 -17.47 -6.38 22.33
N LEU A 22 -16.15 -6.36 22.61
CA LEU A 22 -15.50 -5.25 23.31
C LEU A 22 -15.04 -4.13 22.37
N GLY A 23 -15.37 -4.22 21.08
CA GLY A 23 -14.89 -3.31 20.04
C GLY A 23 -15.28 -1.84 20.16
N PHE A 24 -16.23 -1.49 21.04
CA PHE A 24 -16.66 -0.11 21.28
C PHE A 24 -15.71 0.68 22.20
N LEU A 25 -14.82 0.00 22.93
CA LEU A 25 -13.89 0.62 23.88
C LEU A 25 -12.57 1.10 23.25
N LEU A 26 -12.35 0.82 21.96
CA LEU A 26 -11.01 0.84 21.38
C LEU A 26 -10.76 2.11 20.56
N GLY A 27 -9.99 3.03 21.12
CA GLY A 27 -9.57 4.27 20.46
C GLY A 27 -8.74 4.04 19.20
N ALA A 28 -7.91 2.98 19.18
CA ALA A 28 -7.07 2.60 18.05
C ALA A 28 -7.86 2.39 16.75
N ARG A 29 -9.06 1.80 16.83
CA ARG A 29 -9.93 1.58 15.67
C ARG A 29 -10.34 2.91 15.02
N LYS A 30 -10.65 3.94 15.81
CA LYS A 30 -11.04 5.26 15.28
C LYS A 30 -9.90 5.89 14.49
N THR A 31 -8.68 5.82 15.02
CA THR A 31 -7.48 6.35 14.35
C THR A 31 -7.16 5.58 13.07
N ILE A 32 -7.19 4.24 13.10
CA ILE A 32 -6.97 3.41 11.90
C ILE A 32 -8.00 3.75 10.82
N MET A 33 -9.28 3.87 11.18
CA MET A 33 -10.34 4.19 10.22
C MET A 33 -10.21 5.60 9.65
N LYS A 34 -9.79 6.58 10.48
CA LYS A 34 -9.52 7.95 10.01
C LYS A 34 -8.37 7.95 9.01
N ASN A 35 -7.23 7.35 9.35
CA ASN A 35 -6.06 7.31 8.49
C ASN A 35 -6.34 6.56 7.18
N LYS A 36 -7.12 5.46 7.24
CA LYS A 36 -7.56 4.73 6.06
C LYS A 36 -8.46 5.58 5.16
N LYS A 37 -9.40 6.33 5.75
CA LYS A 37 -10.26 7.24 5.00
C LYS A 37 -9.45 8.32 4.28
N GLU A 38 -8.53 8.98 4.98
CA GLU A 38 -7.68 10.03 4.38
C GLU A 38 -6.86 9.49 3.20
N LEU A 39 -6.30 8.28 3.32
CA LEU A 39 -5.58 7.64 2.22
C LEU A 39 -6.50 7.27 1.05
N HIS A 40 -7.67 6.70 1.32
CA HIS A 40 -8.64 6.36 0.29
C HIS A 40 -9.11 7.61 -0.48
N ASP A 41 -9.37 8.71 0.23
CA ASP A 41 -9.76 9.99 -0.37
C ASP A 41 -8.62 10.55 -1.24
N PHE A 42 -7.36 10.45 -0.77
CA PHE A 42 -6.18 10.80 -1.56
C PHE A 42 -6.04 9.95 -2.84
N ILE A 43 -6.21 8.63 -2.74
CA ILE A 43 -6.12 7.72 -3.89
C ILE A 43 -7.20 8.06 -4.91
N ARG A 44 -8.45 8.22 -4.46
CA ARG A 44 -9.58 8.56 -5.32
C ARG A 44 -9.32 9.86 -6.09
N THR A 45 -8.97 10.91 -5.36
CA THR A 45 -8.74 12.22 -5.94
C THR A 45 -7.58 12.15 -6.94
N THR A 46 -6.44 11.61 -6.54
CA THR A 46 -5.20 11.61 -7.34
C THR A 46 -5.27 10.71 -8.57
N PHE A 47 -5.90 9.55 -8.46
CA PHE A 47 -5.78 8.51 -9.47
C PHE A 47 -7.06 8.22 -10.24
N ILE A 48 -8.23 8.49 -9.68
CA ILE A 48 -9.49 8.24 -10.38
C ILE A 48 -9.99 9.53 -11.03
N GLU A 49 -9.93 10.65 -10.32
CA GLU A 49 -10.46 11.93 -10.82
C GLU A 49 -9.51 12.60 -11.81
N TYR A 50 -8.19 12.54 -11.61
CA TYR A 50 -7.21 13.14 -12.53
C TYR A 50 -6.84 12.29 -13.75
N LEU A 51 -7.22 11.01 -13.80
CA LEU A 51 -6.97 10.13 -14.96
C LEU A 51 -8.18 10.05 -15.92
N GLN A 52 -9.01 11.09 -15.98
CA GLN A 52 -10.20 11.13 -16.84
C GLN A 52 -9.88 11.07 -18.34
N ASP A 53 -8.69 11.52 -18.76
CA ASP A 53 -8.26 11.54 -20.17
C ASP A 53 -7.11 10.56 -20.42
N LEU A 54 -7.36 9.28 -20.12
CA LEU A 54 -6.36 8.23 -20.23
C LEU A 54 -6.33 7.63 -21.65
N ASP A 55 -5.14 7.68 -22.27
CA ASP A 55 -4.83 6.99 -23.54
C ASP A 55 -4.82 5.47 -23.33
N GLU A 56 -5.74 4.77 -23.99
CA GLU A 56 -5.85 3.32 -23.88
C GLU A 56 -4.66 2.57 -24.50
N ASN A 57 -3.93 3.21 -25.41
CA ASN A 57 -2.81 2.63 -26.14
C ASN A 57 -1.45 2.83 -25.45
N ASP A 58 -1.37 3.69 -24.44
CA ASP A 58 -0.12 4.02 -23.72
C ASP A 58 -0.32 4.02 -22.20
N GLN A 59 -0.55 2.83 -21.64
CA GLN A 59 -0.66 2.63 -20.18
C GLN A 59 0.75 2.51 -19.57
N ARG A 60 1.09 3.42 -18.67
CA ARG A 60 2.44 3.54 -18.09
C ARG A 60 2.56 2.97 -16.70
N ASN A 61 1.44 2.71 -16.04
CA ASN A 61 1.42 2.19 -14.68
C ASN A 61 0.20 1.30 -14.42
N PHE A 62 0.26 0.60 -13.28
CA PHE A 62 -0.78 -0.33 -12.84
C PHE A 62 -2.19 0.29 -12.79
N ILE A 63 -2.29 1.54 -12.35
CA ILE A 63 -3.57 2.25 -12.16
C ILE A 63 -4.20 2.52 -13.51
N GLU A 64 -3.42 3.02 -14.46
CA GLU A 64 -3.86 3.24 -15.84
C GLU A 64 -4.34 1.94 -16.49
N SER A 65 -3.57 0.85 -16.36
CA SER A 65 -3.98 -0.45 -16.86
C SER A 65 -5.29 -0.97 -16.24
N PHE A 66 -5.47 -0.76 -14.94
CA PHE A 66 -6.70 -1.13 -14.25
C PHE A 66 -7.90 -0.33 -14.78
N LEU A 67 -7.76 0.98 -14.96
CA LEU A 67 -8.83 1.86 -15.45
C LEU A 67 -9.21 1.56 -16.90
N VAL A 68 -8.26 1.25 -17.78
CA VAL A 68 -8.56 0.78 -19.15
C VAL A 68 -9.33 -0.54 -19.10
N ARG A 69 -8.88 -1.49 -18.28
CA ARG A 69 -9.57 -2.77 -18.14
C ARG A 69 -10.99 -2.60 -17.59
N GLN A 70 -11.18 -1.74 -16.60
CA GLN A 70 -12.49 -1.36 -16.08
C GLN A 70 -13.40 -0.82 -17.18
N ARG A 71 -12.91 0.12 -18.02
CA ARG A 71 -13.70 0.66 -19.14
C ARG A 71 -14.14 -0.44 -20.11
N GLN A 72 -13.23 -1.34 -20.47
CA GLN A 72 -13.53 -2.47 -21.36
C GLN A 72 -14.58 -3.44 -20.80
N GLU A 73 -14.57 -3.70 -19.49
CA GLU A 73 -15.58 -4.57 -18.85
C GLU A 73 -16.94 -3.88 -18.74
N ASN A 74 -16.96 -2.58 -18.44
CA ASN A 74 -18.19 -1.79 -18.42
C ASN A 74 -18.88 -1.76 -19.79
N MET A 75 -18.11 -1.66 -20.88
CA MET A 75 -18.65 -1.72 -22.26
C MET A 75 -19.28 -3.08 -22.60
N LYS A 76 -18.78 -4.17 -22.00
CA LYS A 76 -19.28 -5.53 -22.24
C LYS A 76 -20.53 -5.88 -21.41
N MET A 77 -21.03 -4.95 -20.59
CA MET A 77 -22.16 -5.17 -19.66
C MET A 77 -21.98 -6.39 -18.74
N THR A 78 -20.74 -6.81 -18.49
CA THR A 78 -20.42 -7.88 -17.54
C THR A 78 -20.49 -7.30 -16.12
N HIS A 79 -21.62 -7.48 -15.44
CA HIS A 79 -21.85 -6.91 -14.10
C HIS A 79 -21.12 -7.63 -12.94
N ASP A 80 -20.44 -8.75 -13.23
CA ASP A 80 -19.70 -9.55 -12.24
C ASP A 80 -18.27 -9.03 -11.97
N GLY A 81 -17.91 -7.87 -12.54
CA GLY A 81 -16.52 -7.42 -12.65
C GLY A 81 -15.86 -7.03 -11.32
N TYR A 82 -14.64 -7.56 -11.13
CA TYR A 82 -13.68 -7.15 -10.09
C TYR A 82 -13.11 -5.74 -10.35
N PHE A 83 -13.28 -5.18 -11.53
CA PHE A 83 -12.71 -3.91 -11.94
C PHE A 83 -13.60 -2.73 -11.53
N ARG A 84 -13.74 -2.50 -10.22
CA ARG A 84 -14.51 -1.39 -9.63
C ARG A 84 -13.58 -0.40 -8.94
N ASN A 85 -14.01 0.85 -8.80
CA ASN A 85 -13.22 1.91 -8.17
C ASN A 85 -12.82 1.55 -6.73
N GLU A 86 -13.72 0.89 -6.00
CA GLU A 86 -13.48 0.45 -4.62
C GLU A 86 -12.36 -0.59 -4.57
N ASN A 87 -12.32 -1.50 -5.55
CA ASN A 87 -11.27 -2.51 -5.65
C ASN A 87 -9.94 -1.91 -6.10
N LEU A 88 -9.95 -0.92 -7.01
CA LEU A 88 -8.73 -0.18 -7.36
C LEU A 88 -8.14 0.52 -6.12
N ILE A 89 -8.99 1.21 -5.35
CA ILE A 89 -8.55 1.89 -4.13
C ILE A 89 -7.96 0.89 -3.13
N GLY A 90 -8.63 -0.25 -2.93
CA GLY A 90 -8.13 -1.32 -2.07
C GLY A 90 -6.78 -1.89 -2.52
N LEU A 91 -6.63 -2.17 -3.82
CA LEU A 91 -5.37 -2.70 -4.38
C LEU A 91 -4.21 -1.71 -4.24
N VAL A 92 -4.47 -0.41 -4.44
CA VAL A 92 -3.47 0.63 -4.24
C VAL A 92 -3.10 0.75 -2.76
N ASP A 93 -4.08 0.78 -1.85
CA ASP A 93 -3.83 0.77 -0.39
C ASP A 93 -2.95 -0.43 0.02
N ASP A 94 -3.32 -1.64 -0.41
CA ASP A 94 -2.58 -2.87 -0.13
C ASP A 94 -1.14 -2.82 -0.66
N LEU A 95 -0.93 -2.38 -1.90
CA LEU A 95 0.40 -2.30 -2.50
C LEU A 95 1.30 -1.30 -1.76
N PHE A 96 0.77 -0.12 -1.43
CA PHE A 96 1.52 0.90 -0.70
C PHE A 96 1.82 0.47 0.74
N ALA A 97 0.84 -0.11 1.43
CA ALA A 97 1.00 -0.59 2.80
C ALA A 97 2.03 -1.73 2.88
N ALA A 98 1.90 -2.75 2.03
CA ALA A 98 2.81 -3.89 2.00
C ALA A 98 4.23 -3.47 1.57
N GLY A 99 4.35 -2.68 0.51
CA GLY A 99 5.63 -2.29 -0.07
C GLY A 99 6.43 -1.36 0.84
N THR A 100 5.81 -0.29 1.33
CA THR A 100 6.53 0.79 2.02
C THR A 100 7.15 0.35 3.33
N ASP A 101 6.37 -0.30 4.19
CA ASP A 101 6.83 -0.65 5.54
C ASP A 101 7.86 -1.79 5.51
N THR A 102 7.66 -2.80 4.65
CA THR A 102 8.58 -3.96 4.56
C THR A 102 9.93 -3.57 3.96
N THR A 103 9.94 -2.85 2.84
CA THR A 103 11.20 -2.44 2.18
C THR A 103 11.95 -1.39 2.99
N SER A 104 11.26 -0.39 3.57
CA SER A 104 11.91 0.60 4.44
C SER A 104 12.54 -0.06 5.67
N ASN A 105 11.84 -1.01 6.31
CA ASN A 105 12.40 -1.74 7.43
C ASN A 105 13.59 -2.61 7.01
N THR A 106 13.49 -3.30 5.87
CA THR A 106 14.58 -4.13 5.32
C THR A 106 15.82 -3.27 5.03
N LEU A 107 15.67 -2.13 4.35
CA LEU A 107 16.76 -1.20 4.08
C LEU A 107 17.37 -0.67 5.38
N ARG A 108 16.54 -0.33 6.37
CA ARG A 108 17.03 0.10 7.69
C ARG A 108 17.92 -0.96 8.34
N TRP A 109 17.51 -2.23 8.32
CA TRP A 109 18.31 -3.33 8.84
C TRP A 109 19.56 -3.59 7.99
N ALA A 110 19.45 -3.54 6.66
CA ALA A 110 20.58 -3.71 5.77
C ALA A 110 21.67 -2.67 6.05
N ILE A 111 21.31 -1.38 6.18
CA ILE A 111 22.25 -0.31 6.52
C ILE A 111 22.87 -0.53 7.89
N LEU A 112 22.07 -0.87 8.90
CA LEU A 112 22.57 -1.14 10.26
C LEU A 112 23.58 -2.29 10.28
N LEU A 113 23.32 -3.36 9.54
CA LEU A 113 24.21 -4.51 9.43
C LEU A 113 25.50 -4.15 8.68
N MET A 114 25.42 -3.35 7.61
CA MET A 114 26.61 -2.85 6.91
C MET A 114 27.51 -2.00 7.82
N MET A 115 26.92 -1.14 8.68
CA MET A 115 27.68 -0.35 9.65
C MET A 115 28.35 -1.21 10.73
N LYS A 116 27.72 -2.32 11.12
CA LYS A 116 28.26 -3.25 12.12
C LYS A 116 29.36 -4.17 11.54
N HIS A 117 29.30 -4.43 10.24
CA HIS A 117 30.19 -5.34 9.51
C HIS A 117 30.89 -4.61 8.36
N PRO A 118 31.81 -3.67 8.64
CA PRO A 118 32.46 -2.84 7.63
C PRO A 118 33.22 -3.65 6.57
N GLU A 119 33.66 -4.88 6.89
CA GLU A 119 34.26 -5.82 5.95
C GLU A 119 33.30 -6.25 4.83
N ILE A 120 32.00 -6.32 5.09
CA ILE A 120 30.96 -6.62 4.09
C ILE A 120 30.72 -5.39 3.22
N GLN A 121 30.65 -4.21 3.83
CA GLN A 121 30.50 -2.94 3.12
C GLN A 121 31.68 -2.68 2.17
N SER A 122 32.92 -2.90 2.61
CA SER A 122 34.13 -2.73 1.79
C SER A 122 34.17 -3.68 0.58
N LYS A 123 33.73 -4.93 0.74
CA LYS A 123 33.63 -5.89 -0.37
C LYS A 123 32.58 -5.48 -1.39
N HIS A 124 31.44 -4.95 -0.92
CA HIS A 124 30.40 -4.47 -1.81
C HIS A 124 30.91 -3.29 -2.65
N PHE A 125 31.44 -2.23 -2.03
CA PHE A 125 31.98 -1.06 -2.74
C PHE A 125 33.10 -1.40 -3.73
N HIS A 126 33.96 -2.35 -3.40
CA HIS A 126 34.99 -2.83 -4.34
C HIS A 126 34.38 -3.46 -5.60
N ASN A 127 33.32 -4.26 -5.46
CA ASN A 127 32.69 -4.95 -6.58
C ASN A 127 31.86 -4.04 -7.50
N ILE A 128 31.21 -3.00 -6.95
CA ILE A 128 30.47 -2.00 -7.76
C ILE A 128 31.40 -1.01 -8.47
N GLY A 129 32.63 -0.81 -7.98
CA GLY A 129 33.65 0.03 -8.65
C GLY A 129 34.49 -0.71 -9.70
N LEU A 130 34.26 -2.01 -9.88
CA LEU A 130 34.92 -2.86 -10.89
C LEU A 130 34.00 -3.24 -12.06
N GLN A 131 32.87 -2.56 -12.22
CA GLN A 131 32.03 -2.55 -13.42
C GLN A 131 32.14 -1.18 -14.11
#